data_AF-A0A7C4HNJ4-F1
#
_entry.id   AF-A0A7C4HNJ4-F1
#
_cell.length_a   1.000
_cell.length_b   1.000
_cell.length_c   1.000
_cell.angle_alpha   90.00
_cell.angle_beta   90.00
_cell.angle_gamma   90.00
#
_symmetry.space_group_name_H-M   'P 1'
#
loop_
_entity.id
_entity.type
_entity.pdbx_description
1 polymer ?
#
loop_
_entity_poly.entity_id
_entity_poly.type
_entity_poly.pdbx_seq_one_letter_code
_entity_poly.pdbx_strand_id
1 'polypeptide(L)'
;MKRVTAILFVLITVASLFSVEVKVCYLNEKLSPVLKAFEVEEDPVIAIFQKLALPPQGLKTYVPTDVLRAYFFVENIMIIDLDSSKLRELSFEGERYFLHQVLYTIFVNFRNVASVYVLVDDEKKDVLVRYVDIRFSFPREVWEKWPIR
;
A
#
# COMPACT_ATOMS: atom_id res chain seq x y z
N MET A 1 -32.60 -8.53 36.97
CA MET A 1 -31.25 -7.92 36.94
C MET A 1 -30.19 -8.80 36.25
N LYS A 2 -30.12 -10.12 36.47
CA LYS A 2 -29.10 -11.00 35.83
C LYS A 2 -29.16 -11.11 34.29
N ARG A 3 -30.32 -10.90 33.66
CA ARG A 3 -30.49 -11.01 32.18
C ARG A 3 -29.98 -9.79 31.40
N VAL A 4 -29.98 -8.61 32.02
CA VAL A 4 -29.52 -7.37 31.37
C VAL A 4 -27.99 -7.31 31.35
N THR A 5 -27.34 -7.83 32.39
CA THR A 5 -25.87 -7.90 32.49
C THR A 5 -25.27 -8.82 31.42
N ALA A 6 -25.96 -9.89 31.04
CA ALA A 6 -25.49 -10.82 30.02
C ALA A 6 -25.53 -10.21 28.61
N ILE A 7 -26.57 -9.43 28.28
CA ILE A 7 -26.71 -8.76 26.98
C ILE A 7 -25.65 -7.66 26.82
N LEU A 8 -25.33 -6.95 27.90
CA LEU A 8 -24.26 -5.95 27.90
C LEU A 8 -22.88 -6.58 27.71
N PHE A 9 -22.61 -7.75 28.30
CA PHE A 9 -21.36 -8.49 28.10
C PHE A 9 -21.21 -8.99 26.66
N VAL A 10 -22.30 -9.45 26.03
CA VAL A 10 -22.29 -9.92 24.64
C VAL A 10 -22.05 -8.76 23.65
N LEU A 11 -22.67 -7.59 23.86
CA LEU A 11 -22.43 -6.40 23.02
C LEU A 11 -21.00 -5.86 23.14
N ILE A 12 -20.40 -5.92 24.34
CA ILE A 12 -19.00 -5.51 24.55
C ILE A 12 -18.03 -6.51 23.90
N THR A 13 -18.37 -7.81 23.83
CA THR A 13 -17.55 -8.80 23.11
C THR A 13 -17.69 -8.74 21.58
N VAL A 14 -18.81 -8.27 21.02
CA VAL A 14 -18.95 -8.11 19.55
C VAL A 14 -18.16 -6.89 19.04
N ALA A 15 -17.79 -5.96 19.93
CA ALA A 15 -16.78 -4.94 19.65
C ALA A 15 -15.34 -5.50 19.65
N SER A 16 -15.14 -6.83 19.68
CA SER A 16 -13.87 -7.47 19.35
C SER A 16 -13.55 -7.20 17.87
N LEU A 17 -12.95 -6.03 17.65
CA LEU A 17 -11.81 -5.80 16.76
C LEU A 17 -11.89 -6.63 15.48
N PHE A 18 -12.58 -6.10 14.47
CA PHE A 18 -12.42 -6.58 13.10
C PHE A 18 -11.01 -6.20 12.64
N SER A 19 -10.01 -7.00 13.00
CA SER A 19 -8.69 -6.90 12.42
C SER A 19 -8.73 -7.49 11.01
N VAL A 20 -8.07 -6.81 10.08
CA VAL A 20 -7.88 -7.28 8.71
C VAL A 20 -6.42 -7.66 8.54
N GLU A 21 -6.15 -8.84 7.99
CA GLU A 21 -4.79 -9.20 7.59
C GLU A 21 -4.44 -8.44 6.29
N VAL A 22 -3.36 -7.63 6.33
CA VAL A 22 -2.73 -7.04 5.14
C VAL A 22 -1.35 -7.62 4.91
N LYS A 23 -0.98 -7.82 3.65
CA LYS A 23 0.32 -8.35 3.22
C LYS A 23 1.16 -7.25 2.59
N VAL A 24 2.27 -6.91 3.22
CA VAL A 24 3.16 -5.82 2.76
C VAL A 24 4.41 -6.38 2.13
N CYS A 25 4.79 -5.84 0.97
CA CYS A 25 6.01 -6.22 0.24
C CYS A 25 7.21 -5.35 0.61
N TYR A 26 8.21 -5.98 1.22
CA TYR A 26 9.53 -5.40 1.43
C TYR A 26 10.55 -6.04 0.51
N LEU A 27 11.79 -5.55 0.55
CA LEU A 27 12.90 -6.08 -0.24
C LEU A 27 13.95 -6.71 0.66
N ASN A 28 14.53 -7.83 0.25
CA ASN A 28 15.72 -8.37 0.90
C ASN A 28 17.00 -7.69 0.39
N GLU A 29 18.17 -8.14 0.84
CA GLU A 29 19.46 -7.59 0.43
C GLU A 29 19.72 -7.67 -1.08
N LYS A 30 19.12 -8.66 -1.76
CA LYS A 30 19.19 -8.86 -3.22
C LYS A 30 18.06 -8.15 -3.97
N LEU A 31 17.35 -7.23 -3.30
CA LEU A 31 16.20 -6.51 -3.84
C LEU A 31 15.08 -7.42 -4.37
N SER A 32 14.97 -8.64 -3.82
CA SER A 32 13.87 -9.56 -4.12
C SER A 32 12.72 -9.34 -3.15
N PRO A 33 11.45 -9.56 -3.57
CA PRO A 33 10.28 -9.25 -2.77
C PRO A 33 10.14 -10.24 -1.61
N VAL A 34 9.77 -9.73 -0.44
CA VAL A 34 9.44 -10.50 0.76
C VAL A 34 8.13 -9.99 1.32
N LEU A 35 7.10 -10.83 1.26
CA LEU A 35 5.78 -10.51 1.83
C LEU A 35 5.75 -10.78 3.34
N LYS A 36 5.18 -9.85 4.09
CA LYS A 36 4.91 -9.99 5.53
C LYS A 36 3.45 -9.66 5.80
N ALA A 37 2.79 -10.49 6.58
CA ALA A 37 1.41 -10.28 7.01
C ALA A 37 1.37 -9.45 8.30
N PHE A 38 0.40 -8.55 8.40
CA PHE A 38 0.12 -7.72 9.56
C PHE A 38 -1.38 -7.70 9.80
N GLU A 39 -1.79 -7.85 11.06
CA GLU A 39 -3.15 -7.53 11.49
C GLU A 39 -3.27 -6.02 11.67
N VAL A 40 -4.27 -5.41 11.04
CA VAL A 40 -4.53 -3.97 11.13
C VAL A 40 -5.99 -3.73 11.52
N GLU A 41 -6.22 -2.76 12.40
CA GLU A 41 -7.54 -2.38 12.89
C GLU A 41 -8.05 -1.09 12.23
N GLU A 42 -7.18 -0.40 11.50
CA GLU A 42 -7.44 0.84 10.80
C GLU A 42 -7.71 0.60 9.30
N ASP A 43 -7.90 1.69 8.56
CA ASP A 43 -8.02 1.66 7.11
C ASP A 43 -6.88 0.85 6.47
N PRO A 44 -7.17 -0.25 5.74
CA PRO A 44 -6.15 -1.13 5.21
C PRO A 44 -5.17 -0.45 4.25
N VAL A 45 -5.60 0.54 3.47
CA VAL A 45 -4.73 1.24 2.54
C VAL A 45 -3.75 2.13 3.30
N ILE A 46 -4.26 2.90 4.27
CA ILE A 46 -3.43 3.76 5.12
C ILE A 46 -2.43 2.89 5.89
N ALA A 47 -2.88 1.81 6.50
CA ALA A 47 -2.03 0.88 7.23
C ALA A 47 -0.93 0.28 6.35
N ILE A 48 -1.26 -0.11 5.12
CA ILE A 48 -0.29 -0.62 4.14
C ILE A 48 0.82 0.40 3.90
N PHE A 49 0.49 1.67 3.65
CA PHE A 49 1.50 2.70 3.39
C PHE A 49 2.37 3.01 4.61
N GLN A 50 1.77 3.05 5.81
CA GLN A 50 2.51 3.21 7.05
C GLN A 50 3.49 2.05 7.29
N LYS A 51 3.05 0.81 7.08
CA LYS A 51 3.90 -0.38 7.21
C LYS A 51 4.99 -0.41 6.13
N LEU A 52 4.65 -0.11 4.87
CA LEU A 52 5.61 -0.05 3.77
C LEU A 52 6.80 0.88 4.08
N ALA A 53 6.56 2.00 4.76
CA ALA A 53 7.60 2.94 5.14
C ALA A 53 8.50 2.47 6.31
N LEU A 54 8.13 1.40 7.01
CA LEU A 54 8.79 0.91 8.23
C LEU A 54 9.20 -0.57 8.06
N PRO A 55 10.31 -0.85 7.37
CA PRO A 55 10.72 -2.21 7.09
C PRO A 55 11.16 -2.94 8.37
N PRO A 56 10.76 -4.21 8.55
CA PRO A 56 11.32 -5.07 9.59
C PRO A 56 12.84 -5.22 9.46
N GLN A 57 13.51 -5.61 10.55
CA GLN A 57 14.95 -5.81 10.57
C GLN A 57 15.42 -6.75 9.45
N GLY A 58 16.47 -6.34 8.73
CA GLY A 58 17.05 -7.10 7.62
C GLY A 58 16.30 -6.95 6.28
N LEU A 59 15.23 -6.16 6.24
CA LEU A 59 14.50 -5.82 5.01
C LEU A 59 14.68 -4.34 4.68
N LYS A 60 14.42 -4.01 3.41
CA LYS A 60 14.54 -2.68 2.83
C LYS A 60 13.20 -2.23 2.27
N THR A 61 13.03 -0.92 2.19
CA THR A 61 11.92 -0.27 1.48
C THR A 61 12.44 0.98 0.77
N TYR A 62 11.79 1.33 -0.34
CA TYR A 62 11.96 2.63 -1.00
C TYR A 62 10.73 3.53 -0.82
N VAL A 63 9.75 3.11 -0.02
CA VAL A 63 8.54 3.88 0.31
C VAL A 63 8.85 4.87 1.44
N PRO A 64 8.82 6.19 1.20
CA PRO A 64 9.03 7.17 2.26
C PRO A 64 7.84 7.22 3.23
N THR A 65 8.10 7.65 4.47
CA THR A 65 7.05 7.94 5.45
C THR A 65 6.15 9.07 4.94
N ASP A 66 4.84 8.92 5.17
CA ASP A 66 3.80 9.90 4.82
C ASP A 66 3.77 10.29 3.34
N VAL A 67 4.15 9.37 2.44
CA VAL A 67 4.13 9.61 0.99
C VAL A 67 2.71 9.61 0.40
N LEU A 68 1.77 8.88 1.01
CA LEU A 68 0.39 8.84 0.57
C LEU A 68 -0.37 10.06 1.10
N ARG A 69 -0.89 10.88 0.18
CA ARG A 69 -1.74 12.03 0.51
C ARG A 69 -3.21 11.63 0.59
N ALA A 70 -3.66 10.92 -0.43
CA ALA A 70 -5.04 10.46 -0.55
C ALA A 70 -5.12 9.20 -1.42
N TYR A 71 -6.24 8.50 -1.33
CA TYR A 71 -6.57 7.42 -2.24
C TYR A 71 -8.09 7.34 -2.45
N PHE A 72 -8.50 6.81 -3.60
CA PHE A 72 -9.91 6.64 -3.95
C PHE A 72 -10.11 5.34 -4.74
N PHE A 73 -11.29 4.74 -4.60
CA PHE A 73 -11.74 3.66 -5.47
C PHE A 73 -12.78 4.19 -6.45
N VAL A 74 -12.56 3.97 -7.74
CA VAL A 74 -13.51 4.27 -8.81
C VAL A 74 -13.74 2.99 -9.60
N GLU A 75 -14.91 2.38 -9.44
CA GLU A 75 -15.19 1.04 -9.97
C GLU A 75 -14.12 0.01 -9.51
N ASN A 76 -13.33 -0.52 -10.44
CA ASN A 76 -12.22 -1.44 -10.19
C ASN A 76 -10.84 -0.76 -10.28
N ILE A 77 -10.79 0.57 -10.32
CA ILE A 77 -9.56 1.35 -10.39
C ILE A 77 -9.27 1.94 -9.02
N MET A 78 -8.05 1.74 -8.52
CA MET A 78 -7.55 2.46 -7.35
C MET A 78 -6.75 3.66 -7.81
N ILE A 79 -7.09 4.84 -7.35
CA ILE A 79 -6.32 6.07 -7.57
C ILE A 79 -5.54 6.34 -6.30
N ILE A 80 -4.22 6.53 -6.40
CA ILE A 80 -3.36 6.96 -5.30
C ILE A 80 -2.77 8.33 -5.63
N ASP A 81 -2.80 9.24 -4.67
CA ASP A 81 -2.15 10.55 -4.76
C ASP A 81 -0.93 10.59 -3.82
N LEU A 82 0.21 10.97 -4.37
CA LEU A 82 1.50 10.92 -3.71
C LEU A 82 2.07 12.33 -3.51
N ASP A 83 2.71 12.54 -2.35
CA ASP A 83 3.40 13.79 -2.03
C ASP A 83 4.75 13.86 -2.76
N SER A 84 4.89 14.80 -3.69
CA SER A 84 6.14 14.94 -4.46
C SER A 84 7.35 15.25 -3.57
N SER A 85 7.16 15.96 -2.46
CA SER A 85 8.23 16.37 -1.55
C SER A 85 8.92 15.17 -0.91
N LYS A 86 8.19 14.08 -0.68
CA LYS A 86 8.71 12.83 -0.12
C LYS A 86 9.48 12.00 -1.12
N LEU A 87 9.20 12.20 -2.42
CA LEU A 87 9.78 11.40 -3.50
C LEU A 87 11.08 12.01 -4.07
N ARG A 88 11.37 13.29 -3.81
CA ARG A 88 12.45 14.06 -4.47
C ARG A 88 13.85 13.45 -4.37
N GLU A 89 14.13 12.71 -3.29
CA GLU A 89 15.44 12.13 -3.03
C GLU A 89 15.59 10.70 -3.60
N LEU A 90 14.55 10.17 -4.26
CA LEU A 90 14.66 8.86 -4.90
C LEU A 90 15.61 8.93 -6.10
N SER A 91 16.52 7.96 -6.14
CA SER A 91 17.33 7.65 -7.31
C SER A 91 16.49 6.93 -8.37
N PHE A 92 17.05 6.70 -9.56
CA PHE A 92 16.40 5.86 -10.58
C PHE A 92 15.97 4.50 -10.04
N GLU A 93 16.87 3.82 -9.33
CA GLU A 93 16.56 2.54 -8.69
C GLU A 93 15.44 2.72 -7.65
N GLY A 94 15.52 3.77 -6.83
CA GLY A 94 14.53 4.07 -5.81
C GLY A 94 13.13 4.29 -6.38
N GLU A 95 12.99 5.10 -7.43
CA GLU A 95 11.69 5.33 -8.09
C GLU A 95 11.10 4.03 -8.63
N ARG A 96 11.93 3.19 -9.25
CA ARG A 96 11.51 1.90 -9.80
C ARG A 96 11.00 0.99 -8.69
N TYR A 97 11.81 0.74 -7.67
CA TYR A 97 11.44 -0.18 -6.59
C TYR A 97 10.31 0.36 -5.71
N PHE A 98 10.22 1.67 -5.50
CA PHE A 98 9.08 2.32 -4.86
C PHE A 98 7.77 1.89 -5.54
N LEU A 99 7.69 2.10 -6.86
CA LEU A 99 6.47 1.83 -7.61
C LEU A 99 6.14 0.34 -7.61
N HIS A 100 7.15 -0.53 -7.79
CA HIS A 100 6.93 -1.98 -7.73
C HIS A 100 6.46 -2.46 -6.35
N GLN A 101 7.04 -1.96 -5.26
CA GLN A 101 6.59 -2.32 -3.90
C GLN A 101 5.15 -1.90 -3.66
N VAL A 102 4.79 -0.66 -4.00
CA VAL A 102 3.44 -0.13 -3.81
C VAL A 102 2.43 -0.92 -4.63
N LEU A 103 2.66 -1.06 -5.94
CA LEU A 103 1.74 -1.75 -6.83
C LEU A 103 1.57 -3.23 -6.47
N TYR A 104 2.67 -3.94 -6.25
CA TYR A 104 2.62 -5.36 -5.87
C TYR A 104 1.88 -5.55 -4.56
N THR A 105 2.13 -4.68 -3.57
CA THR A 105 1.41 -4.69 -2.28
C THR A 105 -0.08 -4.43 -2.47
N ILE A 106 -0.47 -3.41 -3.24
CA ILE A 106 -1.89 -3.13 -3.53
C ILE A 106 -2.55 -4.34 -4.18
N PHE A 107 -1.95 -4.92 -5.22
CA PHE A 107 -2.57 -6.02 -5.95
C PHE A 107 -2.69 -7.30 -5.13
N VAL A 108 -1.75 -7.58 -4.23
CA VAL A 108 -1.83 -8.73 -3.32
C VAL A 108 -3.00 -8.60 -2.33
N ASN A 109 -3.33 -7.38 -1.89
CA ASN A 109 -4.38 -7.16 -0.89
C ASN A 109 -5.77 -6.94 -1.50
N PHE A 110 -5.88 -6.18 -2.58
CA PHE A 110 -7.16 -5.71 -3.09
C PHE A 110 -7.56 -6.40 -4.38
N ARG A 111 -8.00 -7.66 -4.32
CA ARG A 111 -8.27 -8.51 -5.51
C ARG A 111 -9.21 -7.90 -6.56
N ASN A 112 -10.15 -7.05 -6.14
CA ASN A 112 -11.10 -6.40 -7.04
C ASN A 112 -10.53 -5.18 -7.77
N VAL A 113 -9.33 -4.72 -7.41
CA VAL A 113 -8.62 -3.65 -8.13
C VAL A 113 -8.01 -4.23 -9.39
N ALA A 114 -8.49 -3.82 -10.55
CA ALA A 114 -7.98 -4.21 -11.87
C ALA A 114 -6.79 -3.34 -12.31
N SER A 115 -6.74 -2.08 -11.87
CA SER A 115 -5.62 -1.19 -12.17
C SER A 115 -5.40 -0.13 -11.08
N VAL A 116 -4.18 0.38 -11.03
CA VAL A 116 -3.82 1.49 -10.13
C VAL A 116 -3.42 2.70 -10.97
N TYR A 117 -3.98 3.86 -10.66
CA TYR A 117 -3.62 5.13 -11.26
C TYR A 117 -2.87 5.99 -10.25
N VAL A 118 -1.83 6.68 -10.69
CA VAL A 118 -0.97 7.48 -9.81
C VAL A 118 -1.12 8.96 -10.12
N LEU A 119 -1.42 9.75 -9.10
CA LEU A 119 -1.34 11.20 -9.07
C LEU A 119 -0.15 11.61 -8.23
N VAL A 120 0.39 12.79 -8.52
CA VAL A 120 1.41 13.43 -7.70
C VAL A 120 0.99 14.88 -7.48
N ASP A 121 0.79 15.21 -6.21
CA ASP A 121 0.22 16.48 -5.76
C ASP A 121 -1.12 16.84 -6.43
N ASP A 122 -2.08 15.92 -6.37
CA ASP A 122 -3.42 16.01 -6.99
C ASP A 122 -3.43 16.07 -8.53
N GLU A 123 -2.27 16.03 -9.18
CA GLU A 123 -2.13 16.19 -10.62
C GLU A 123 -1.69 14.90 -11.32
N LYS A 124 -2.23 14.68 -12.53
CA LYS A 124 -1.66 13.70 -13.45
C LYS A 124 -0.28 14.18 -13.87
N LYS A 125 0.73 13.33 -13.70
CA LYS A 125 2.09 13.57 -14.20
C LYS A 125 2.47 12.52 -15.22
N ASP A 126 3.48 12.87 -16.02
CA ASP A 126 4.06 11.92 -16.97
C ASP A 126 5.08 11.00 -16.31
N VAL A 127 5.77 11.50 -15.29
CA VAL A 127 6.89 10.83 -14.62
C VAL A 127 6.71 10.98 -13.11
N LEU A 128 7.06 9.94 -12.35
CA LEU A 128 6.90 9.91 -10.89
C LEU A 128 7.71 11.02 -10.21
N VAL A 129 9.02 11.07 -10.48
CA VAL A 129 9.88 12.20 -10.09
C VAL A 129 10.74 12.63 -11.27
N ARG A 130 11.59 11.72 -11.76
CA ARG A 130 12.53 12.02 -12.85
C ARG A 130 12.63 10.92 -13.89
N TYR A 131 12.35 9.67 -13.57
CA TYR A 131 12.71 8.57 -14.46
C TYR A 131 11.58 7.59 -14.80
N VAL A 132 10.66 7.32 -13.87
CA VAL A 132 9.64 6.28 -14.05
C VAL A 132 8.35 6.87 -14.62
N ASP A 133 7.92 6.37 -15.78
CA ASP A 133 6.68 6.79 -16.45
C ASP A 133 5.43 6.37 -15.65
N ILE A 134 4.54 7.32 -15.37
CA ILE A 134 3.27 7.12 -14.66
C ILE A 134 2.06 7.67 -15.43
N ARG A 135 2.20 7.94 -16.75
CA ARG A 135 1.12 8.51 -17.60
C ARG A 135 -0.14 7.67 -17.65
N PHE A 136 0.03 6.37 -17.51
CA PHE A 136 -1.02 5.37 -17.69
C PHE A 136 -1.28 4.66 -16.37
N SER A 137 -2.48 4.09 -16.24
CA SER A 137 -2.77 3.18 -15.15
C SER A 137 -1.90 1.92 -15.26
N PHE A 138 -1.54 1.36 -14.11
CA PHE A 138 -0.82 0.10 -13.97
C PHE A 138 -1.82 -1.05 -13.89
N PRO A 139 -1.92 -1.94 -14.89
CA PRO A 139 -2.88 -3.04 -14.88
C PRO A 139 -2.38 -4.20 -14.01
N ARG A 140 -3.29 -4.81 -13.24
CA ARG A 140 -3.01 -5.95 -12.36
C ARG A 140 -2.20 -7.05 -13.05
N GLU A 141 -2.62 -7.43 -14.25
CA GLU A 141 -2.06 -8.57 -15.01
C GLU A 141 -0.53 -8.48 -15.18
N VAL A 142 0.01 -7.26 -15.21
CA VAL A 142 1.44 -6.99 -15.33
C VAL A 142 2.12 -6.89 -13.96
N TRP A 143 1.44 -6.30 -12.97
CA TRP A 143 2.05 -5.83 -11.72
C TRP A 143 1.72 -6.68 -10.49
N GLU A 144 0.82 -7.66 -10.61
CA GLU A 144 0.56 -8.67 -9.57
C GLU A 144 1.69 -9.70 -9.46
N LYS A 145 2.63 -9.69 -10.41
CA LYS A 145 3.86 -10.47 -10.40
C LYS A 145 5.01 -9.52 -10.19
N TRP A 146 6.03 -9.96 -9.46
CA TRP A 146 7.26 -9.18 -9.33
C TRP A 146 8.05 -9.23 -10.64
N PRO A 147 8.12 -8.12 -11.41
CA PRO A 147 8.65 -8.17 -12.77
C PRO A 147 10.13 -7.77 -12.83
N ILE A 148 10.71 -7.32 -11.71
CA ILE A 148 12.14 -7.01 -11.62
C ILE A 148 12.92 -8.31 -11.47
N ARG A 149 13.80 -8.59 -12.43
CA ARG A 149 14.79 -9.67 -12.40
C ARG A 149 16.18 -9.09 -12.56
#